data_AF-A0A2V8XT15-F1
#
_entry.id   AF-A0A2V8XT15-F1
#
_cell.length_a   1.000
_cell.length_b   1.000
_cell.length_c   1.000
_cell.angle_alpha   90.00
_cell.angle_beta   90.00
_cell.angle_gamma   90.00
#
_symmetry.space_group_name_H-M   'P 1'
#
loop_
_entity.id
_entity.type
_entity.pdbx_description
1 polymer ?
#
loop_
_entity_poly.entity_id
_entity_poly.type
_entity_poly.pdbx_seq_one_letter_code
_entity_poly.pdbx_strand_id
1 'polypeptide(L)'
;MTYPHRISHFRRCYPFPRQSAMKSKPKLAAKSFKATLERMPSRFNLVFIRIPFDVSRVWGTGGTVRVKGEINGFAFRGGLFPSSGGYHCLLVTKRMRTGGNTALGETAQFRLEPDTAKRVVVVPAEFQRILNEDRSFHHWFDQLGLSMRTWICHWIVSVKSPEARVRRAERIAEQLMATMEAELDLPPILKLAFARDPRAYQGWQSMTPLQRRYYLLGIFYCRTPESRERRISQMLEDSLARLEHKPRSKAAPEEPAHEELW
;
A
#
# COMPACT_ATOMS: atom_id res chain seq x y z
N MET A 1 -57.60 28.60 43.59
CA MET A 1 -56.38 27.77 43.79
C MET A 1 -55.86 27.36 42.43
N THR A 2 -54.63 27.56 41.97
CA THR A 2 -53.45 28.31 42.39
C THR A 2 -52.59 28.33 41.11
N TYR A 3 -52.10 29.49 40.68
CA TYR A 3 -51.06 29.70 39.65
C TYR A 3 -49.71 29.07 40.14
N PRO A 4 -48.52 29.21 39.48
CA PRO A 4 -48.12 29.78 38.16
C PRO A 4 -47.07 28.87 37.43
N HIS A 5 -46.57 29.12 36.20
CA HIS A 5 -45.38 29.92 35.78
C HIS A 5 -45.01 29.43 34.36
N ARG A 6 -44.89 30.21 33.27
CA ARG A 6 -43.88 31.21 32.88
C ARG A 6 -42.41 30.80 33.05
N ILE A 7 -41.77 30.22 32.02
CA ILE A 7 -40.32 30.29 31.74
C ILE A 7 -40.14 30.23 30.20
N SER A 8 -39.96 31.37 29.54
CA SER A 8 -38.69 32.02 29.18
C SER A 8 -38.03 31.48 27.91
N HIS A 9 -37.88 32.38 26.94
CA HIS A 9 -36.93 32.24 25.85
C HIS A 9 -35.54 32.00 26.43
N PHE A 10 -34.89 30.92 26.04
CA PHE A 10 -33.43 30.87 26.04
C PHE A 10 -32.93 30.30 24.72
N ARG A 11 -32.59 31.22 23.81
CA ARG A 11 -31.52 31.01 22.85
C ARG A 11 -30.32 30.48 23.61
N ARG A 12 -29.97 29.20 23.44
CA ARG A 12 -28.62 28.74 23.70
C ARG A 12 -27.96 28.44 22.36
N CYS A 13 -27.10 29.39 22.02
CA CYS A 13 -26.01 29.25 21.08
C CYS A 13 -25.44 27.84 21.16
N TYR A 14 -25.66 27.01 20.14
CA TYR A 14 -24.71 25.98 19.83
C TYR A 14 -23.48 26.71 19.29
N PRO A 15 -22.30 26.59 19.93
CA PRO A 15 -21.08 27.06 19.32
C PRO A 15 -20.88 26.20 18.07
N PHE A 16 -21.21 26.75 16.91
CA PHE A 16 -20.69 26.26 15.65
C PHE A 16 -19.18 26.09 15.85
N PRO A 17 -18.63 24.88 15.77
CA PRO A 17 -17.19 24.74 15.79
C PRO A 17 -16.65 25.59 14.64
N ARG A 18 -15.79 26.53 15.03
CA ARG A 18 -15.06 27.47 14.18
C ARG A 18 -14.70 26.80 12.86
N GLN A 19 -15.00 27.51 11.79
CA GLN A 19 -14.47 27.25 10.45
C GLN A 19 -13.05 26.70 10.58
N SER A 20 -12.90 25.41 10.25
CA SER A 20 -11.58 24.83 10.06
C SER A 20 -10.93 25.68 8.99
N ALA A 21 -9.90 26.45 9.39
CA ALA A 21 -9.11 27.25 8.49
C ALA A 21 -8.77 26.37 7.28
N MET A 22 -9.21 26.80 6.09
CA MET A 22 -8.86 26.15 4.84
C MET A 22 -7.36 25.90 4.86
N LYS A 23 -6.94 24.63 4.98
CA LYS A 23 -5.52 24.27 4.90
C LYS A 23 -5.05 24.79 3.56
N SER A 24 -4.15 25.77 3.61
CA SER A 24 -3.55 26.35 2.42
C SER A 24 -2.99 25.22 1.56
N LYS A 25 -3.26 25.30 0.25
CA LYS A 25 -2.80 24.34 -0.75
C LYS A 25 -1.30 24.07 -0.50
N PRO A 26 -0.86 22.81 -0.29
CA PRO A 26 0.53 22.54 0.04
C PRO A 26 1.42 23.12 -1.06
N LYS A 27 2.34 24.01 -0.68
CA LYS A 27 3.31 24.59 -1.62
C LYS A 27 4.17 23.43 -2.12
N LEU A 28 3.98 23.06 -3.39
CA LEU A 28 4.81 22.11 -4.16
C LEU A 28 6.22 22.67 -4.41
N ALA A 29 6.77 23.43 -3.47
CA ALA A 29 8.04 24.12 -3.62
C ALA A 29 9.20 23.13 -3.49
N ALA A 30 10.15 23.22 -4.42
CA ALA A 30 11.40 22.49 -4.34
C ALA A 30 12.19 22.89 -3.10
N LYS A 31 12.90 21.92 -2.52
CA LYS A 31 13.76 22.09 -1.36
C LYS A 31 15.15 21.56 -1.66
N SER A 32 16.15 22.40 -1.44
CA SER A 32 17.56 22.04 -1.58
C SER A 32 18.21 21.95 -0.21
N PHE A 33 19.03 20.92 0.00
CA PHE A 33 19.72 20.68 1.27
C PHE A 33 20.92 19.74 1.06
N LYS A 34 21.80 19.66 2.04
CA LYS A 34 22.86 18.66 2.10
C LYS A 34 22.48 17.57 3.09
N ALA A 35 22.80 16.32 2.78
CA ALA A 35 22.60 15.21 3.68
C ALA A 35 23.70 14.15 3.52
N THR A 36 24.08 13.55 4.64
CA THR A 36 25.05 12.45 4.70
C THR A 36 24.35 11.13 4.43
N LEU A 37 24.93 10.32 3.56
CA LEU A 37 24.41 9.00 3.22
C LEU A 37 24.72 8.04 4.37
N GLU A 38 23.67 7.56 5.03
CA GLU A 38 23.78 6.68 6.19
C GLU A 38 23.36 5.25 5.87
N ARG A 39 23.90 4.31 6.64
CA ARG A 39 23.47 2.91 6.61
C ARG A 39 22.17 2.79 7.38
N MET A 40 21.13 2.24 6.76
CA MET A 40 19.88 1.99 7.48
C MET A 40 20.09 0.85 8.49
N PRO A 41 19.66 1.01 9.76
CA PRO A 41 19.78 -0.03 10.78
C PRO A 41 18.76 -1.13 10.49
N SER A 42 19.10 -2.00 9.53
CA SER A 42 18.27 -3.07 9.02
C SER A 42 19.16 -4.23 8.62
N ARG A 43 18.61 -5.46 8.61
CA ARG A 43 19.27 -6.63 8.01
C ARG A 43 19.61 -6.41 6.53
N PHE A 44 18.92 -5.48 5.89
CA PHE A 44 19.19 -5.08 4.52
C PHE A 44 20.20 -3.95 4.50
N ASN A 45 21.24 -4.14 3.68
CA ASN A 45 22.35 -3.23 3.43
C ASN A 45 21.94 -1.95 2.67
N LEU A 46 20.83 -1.32 3.06
CA LEU A 46 20.25 -0.15 2.43
C LEU A 46 20.95 1.12 2.90
N VAL A 47 21.07 2.08 1.98
CA VAL A 47 21.62 3.41 2.25
C VAL A 47 20.48 4.41 2.15
N PHE A 48 20.41 5.34 3.10
CA PHE A 48 19.34 6.31 3.18
C PHE A 48 19.87 7.67 3.63
N ILE A 49 19.03 8.69 3.48
CA ILE A 49 19.22 10.00 4.11
C ILE A 49 18.00 10.35 4.95
N ARG A 50 18.22 11.11 6.03
CA ARG A 50 17.16 11.79 6.77
C ARG A 50 16.82 13.10 6.07
N ILE A 51 15.54 13.40 5.94
CA ILE A 51 15.09 14.67 5.36
C ILE A 51 15.17 15.76 6.44
N PRO A 52 15.96 16.83 6.24
CA PRO A 52 16.26 17.81 7.29
C PRO A 52 15.14 18.86 7.48
N PHE A 53 13.94 18.58 7.00
CA PHE A 53 12.78 19.46 7.16
C PHE A 53 11.50 18.64 7.33
N ASP A 54 10.50 19.25 7.94
CA ASP A 54 9.19 18.64 8.15
C ASP A 54 8.40 18.56 6.84
N VAL A 55 8.38 17.38 6.24
CA VAL A 55 7.64 17.09 5.01
C VAL A 55 6.13 17.28 5.19
N SER A 56 5.59 16.97 6.36
CA SER A 56 4.16 17.12 6.65
C SER A 56 3.77 18.60 6.63
N ARG A 57 4.59 19.44 7.25
CA ARG A 57 4.38 20.90 7.27
C ARG A 57 4.61 21.53 5.89
N VAL A 58 5.62 21.09 5.16
CA VAL A 58 6.01 21.71 3.88
C VAL A 58 5.13 21.25 2.71
N TRP A 59 4.84 19.95 2.62
CA TRP A 59 4.13 19.33 1.49
C TRP A 59 2.76 18.75 1.86
N GLY A 60 2.31 18.90 3.10
CA GLY A 60 0.93 18.66 3.51
C GLY A 60 0.55 17.20 3.74
N THR A 61 1.53 16.28 3.80
CA THR A 61 1.27 14.85 4.03
C THR A 61 2.32 14.24 4.97
N GLY A 62 1.85 13.53 6.00
CA GLY A 62 2.70 12.73 6.88
C GLY A 62 2.99 11.33 6.36
N GLY A 63 2.32 10.91 5.29
CA GLY A 63 2.52 9.61 4.66
C GLY A 63 3.70 9.57 3.69
N THR A 64 3.72 8.55 2.85
CA THR A 64 4.69 8.43 1.76
C THR A 64 4.48 9.54 0.73
N VAL A 65 5.56 10.19 0.30
CA VAL A 65 5.53 11.28 -0.70
C VAL A 65 6.36 10.90 -1.91
N ARG A 66 5.76 10.92 -3.11
CA ARG A 66 6.52 10.78 -4.34
C ARG A 66 7.31 12.06 -4.60
N VAL A 67 8.58 11.92 -4.92
CA VAL A 67 9.47 13.06 -5.21
C VAL A 67 10.23 12.84 -6.51
N LYS A 68 10.54 13.94 -7.16
CA LYS A 68 11.55 14.01 -8.22
C LYS A 68 12.59 15.05 -7.81
N GLY A 69 13.80 14.89 -8.29
CA GLY A 69 14.89 15.72 -7.80
C GLY A 69 16.24 15.33 -8.36
N GLU A 70 17.27 15.89 -7.74
CA GLU A 70 18.67 15.70 -8.13
C GLU A 70 19.52 15.38 -6.90
N ILE A 71 20.56 14.56 -7.11
CA ILE A 71 21.65 14.29 -6.17
C ILE A 71 22.96 14.69 -6.87
N ASN A 72 23.64 15.73 -6.37
CA ASN A 72 24.81 16.33 -7.03
C ASN A 72 24.60 16.58 -8.55
N GLY A 73 23.41 17.07 -8.93
CA GLY A 73 23.02 17.32 -10.33
C GLY A 73 22.52 16.09 -11.10
N PHE A 74 22.62 14.88 -10.54
CA PHE A 74 22.07 13.67 -11.16
C PHE A 74 20.57 13.53 -10.90
N ALA A 75 19.76 13.62 -11.95
CA ALA A 75 18.31 13.53 -11.86
C ALA A 75 17.82 12.14 -11.46
N PHE A 76 16.84 12.10 -10.54
CA PHE A 76 16.19 10.87 -10.11
C PHE A 76 14.71 11.09 -9.75
N ARG A 77 13.98 9.98 -9.63
CA ARG A 77 12.65 9.93 -9.01
C ARG A 77 12.67 8.91 -7.88
N GLY A 78 11.97 9.21 -6.80
CA GLY A 78 11.97 8.39 -5.58
C GLY A 78 10.72 8.59 -4.74
N GLY A 79 10.76 8.03 -3.53
CA GLY A 79 9.71 8.17 -2.54
C GLY A 79 10.30 8.48 -1.17
N LEU A 80 9.73 9.46 -0.49
CA LEU A 80 9.96 9.69 0.93
C LEU A 80 9.00 8.83 1.73
N PHE A 81 9.51 8.16 2.76
CA PHE A 81 8.69 7.34 3.65
C PHE A 81 8.81 7.84 5.10
N PRO A 82 7.72 7.82 5.88
CA PRO A 82 7.79 8.13 7.29
C PRO A 82 8.58 7.03 8.03
N SER A 83 9.40 7.47 8.98
CA SER A 83 10.10 6.61 9.94
C SER A 83 9.36 6.60 11.27
N SER A 84 9.53 5.53 12.06
CA SER A 84 9.00 5.45 13.43
C SER A 84 9.55 6.55 14.34
N GLY A 85 10.72 7.10 14.03
CA GLY A 85 11.34 8.22 14.74
C GLY A 85 10.77 9.61 14.41
N GLY A 86 9.66 9.71 13.68
CA GLY A 86 8.97 10.98 13.42
C GLY A 86 9.58 11.85 12.31
N TYR A 87 10.50 11.31 11.51
CA TYR A 87 11.10 11.98 10.36
C TYR A 87 10.81 11.22 9.06
N HIS A 88 10.97 11.90 7.92
CA HIS A 88 10.93 11.25 6.61
C HIS A 88 12.32 10.86 6.15
N CYS A 89 12.40 9.74 5.42
CA CYS A 89 13.62 9.20 4.85
C CYS A 89 13.53 9.06 3.34
N LEU A 90 14.66 9.13 2.64
CA LEU A 90 14.81 8.73 1.24
C LEU A 90 15.81 7.58 1.13
N LEU A 91 15.42 6.49 0.49
CA LEU A 91 16.37 5.43 0.11
C LEU A 91 17.22 5.91 -1.07
N VAL A 92 18.55 5.80 -0.93
CA VAL A 92 19.51 6.18 -1.98
C VAL A 92 20.01 4.91 -2.66
N THR A 93 19.44 4.62 -3.83
CA THR A 93 19.76 3.42 -4.61
C THR A 93 21.20 3.44 -5.15
N LYS A 94 21.73 2.28 -5.57
CA LYS A 94 23.05 2.20 -6.22
C LYS A 94 23.14 3.13 -7.44
N ARG A 95 22.09 3.20 -8.27
CA ARG A 95 22.02 4.10 -9.43
C ARG A 95 22.15 5.57 -9.03
N MET A 96 21.48 5.99 -7.96
CA MET A 96 21.57 7.37 -7.47
C MET A 96 22.96 7.69 -6.95
N ARG A 97 23.58 6.77 -6.19
CA ARG A 97 24.95 6.93 -5.69
C ARG A 97 25.98 7.04 -6.81
N THR A 98 25.92 6.12 -7.78
CA THR A 98 26.82 6.14 -8.94
C THR A 98 26.61 7.39 -9.79
N GLY A 99 25.35 7.76 -10.07
CA GLY A 99 25.03 8.93 -10.89
C GLY A 99 25.41 10.25 -10.23
N GLY A 100 25.18 10.36 -8.91
CA GLY A 100 25.57 11.53 -8.11
C GLY A 100 27.00 11.53 -7.62
N ASN A 101 27.84 10.58 -8.08
CA ASN A 101 29.22 10.38 -7.66
C ASN A 101 29.43 10.51 -6.14
N THR A 102 28.69 9.71 -5.37
CA THR A 102 28.75 9.73 -3.91
C THR A 102 28.67 8.34 -3.30
N ALA A 103 29.26 8.16 -2.12
CA ALA A 103 29.35 6.90 -1.40
C ALA A 103 28.68 6.96 0.00
N LEU A 104 28.60 5.79 0.63
CA LEU A 104 28.18 5.69 2.03
C LEU A 104 29.12 6.50 2.93
N GLY A 105 28.56 7.29 3.85
CA GLY A 105 29.32 8.17 4.75
C GLY A 105 29.62 9.55 4.16
N GLU A 106 29.43 9.76 2.86
CA GLU A 106 29.66 11.06 2.23
C GLU A 106 28.41 11.95 2.27
N THR A 107 28.65 13.25 2.15
CA THR A 107 27.58 14.26 2.09
C THR A 107 27.33 14.67 0.65
N ALA A 108 26.08 14.56 0.20
CA ALA A 108 25.64 14.97 -1.13
C ALA A 108 24.64 16.12 -1.06
N GLN A 109 24.60 16.92 -2.13
CA GLN A 109 23.62 17.98 -2.34
C GLN A 109 22.36 17.39 -2.97
N PHE A 110 21.22 17.59 -2.32
CA PHE A 110 19.92 17.17 -2.82
C PHE A 110 19.07 18.38 -3.19
N ARG A 111 18.25 18.23 -4.22
CA ARG A 111 17.13 19.13 -4.54
C ARG A 111 15.90 18.29 -4.82
N LEU A 112 14.86 18.40 -4.01
CA LEU A 112 13.65 17.56 -4.09
C LEU A 112 12.39 18.40 -4.25
N GLU A 113 11.43 17.92 -5.03
CA GLU A 113 10.07 18.45 -5.09
C GLU A 113 9.04 17.32 -5.21
N PRO A 114 7.78 17.53 -4.76
CA PRO A 114 6.74 16.53 -4.93
C PRO A 114 6.51 16.18 -6.40
N ASP A 115 6.57 14.90 -6.73
CA ASP A 115 6.26 14.38 -8.07
C ASP A 115 4.75 14.16 -8.22
N THR A 116 4.06 15.21 -8.68
CA THR A 116 2.61 15.17 -8.97
C THR A 116 2.29 14.60 -10.35
N ALA A 117 3.31 14.24 -11.15
CA ALA A 117 3.07 13.71 -12.48
C ALA A 117 2.23 12.43 -12.40
N LYS A 118 1.18 12.37 -13.23
CA LYS A 118 0.42 11.14 -13.48
C LYS A 118 1.36 10.17 -14.19
N ARG A 119 1.66 9.04 -13.56
CA ARG A 119 2.35 7.94 -14.23
C ARG A 119 1.31 7.16 -15.02
N VAL A 120 1.42 7.19 -16.33
CA VAL A 120 0.62 6.34 -17.22
C VAL A 120 1.39 5.05 -17.43
N VAL A 121 0.75 3.92 -17.20
CA VAL A 121 1.31 2.61 -17.56
C VAL A 121 1.02 2.40 -19.04
N VAL A 122 2.08 2.29 -19.85
CA VAL A 122 1.93 1.90 -21.24
C VAL A 122 1.79 0.39 -21.27
N VAL A 123 0.58 -0.08 -21.60
CA VAL A 123 0.29 -1.50 -21.72
C VAL A 123 0.85 -2.00 -23.06
N PRO A 124 1.69 -3.04 -23.09
CA PRO A 124 2.22 -3.61 -24.32
C PRO A 124 1.10 -4.15 -25.21
N ALA A 125 1.23 -4.01 -26.53
CA ALA A 125 0.19 -4.40 -27.49
C ALA A 125 -0.20 -5.88 -27.35
N GLU A 126 0.77 -6.76 -27.05
CA GLU A 126 0.57 -8.19 -26.84
C GLU A 126 -0.37 -8.46 -25.66
N PHE A 127 -0.21 -7.71 -24.56
CA PHE A 127 -1.06 -7.86 -23.38
C PHE A 127 -2.39 -7.11 -23.53
N GLN A 128 -2.40 -5.99 -24.25
CA GLN A 128 -3.63 -5.24 -24.55
C GLN A 128 -4.62 -6.09 -25.35
N ARG A 129 -4.14 -6.95 -26.26
CA ARG A 129 -5.01 -7.89 -27.01
C ARG A 129 -5.77 -8.81 -26.05
N ILE A 130 -5.07 -9.43 -25.10
CA ILE A 130 -5.68 -10.30 -24.09
C ILE A 130 -6.68 -9.52 -23.22
N LEU A 131 -6.32 -8.31 -22.78
CA LEU A 131 -7.25 -7.45 -22.02
C LEU A 131 -8.50 -7.05 -22.83
N ASN A 132 -8.43 -7.03 -24.15
CA ASN A 132 -9.58 -6.70 -24.99
C ASN A 132 -10.53 -7.89 -25.22
N GLU A 133 -10.07 -9.12 -24.95
CA GLU A 133 -10.89 -10.33 -25.09
C GLU A 133 -11.92 -10.46 -23.96
N ASP A 134 -11.58 -10.02 -22.74
CA ASP A 134 -12.48 -10.06 -21.58
C ASP A 134 -12.52 -8.71 -20.84
N ARG A 135 -13.70 -8.05 -20.92
CA ARG A 135 -13.95 -6.76 -20.25
C ARG A 135 -13.88 -6.85 -18.73
N SER A 136 -14.29 -7.97 -18.14
CA SER A 136 -14.27 -8.18 -16.70
C SER A 136 -12.83 -8.30 -16.19
N PHE A 137 -12.00 -9.06 -16.91
CA PHE A 137 -10.58 -9.18 -16.64
C PHE A 137 -9.86 -7.83 -16.79
N HIS A 138 -10.17 -7.07 -17.84
CA HIS A 138 -9.62 -5.72 -18.02
C HIS A 138 -9.96 -4.81 -16.84
N HIS A 139 -11.23 -4.75 -16.45
CA HIS A 139 -11.65 -3.93 -15.33
C HIS A 139 -10.92 -4.33 -14.04
N TRP A 140 -10.80 -5.63 -13.78
CA TRP A 140 -10.08 -6.13 -12.61
C TRP A 140 -8.59 -5.75 -12.65
N PHE A 141 -7.93 -5.85 -13.81
CA PHE A 141 -6.55 -5.43 -14.00
C PHE A 141 -6.37 -3.93 -13.70
N ASP A 142 -7.31 -3.08 -14.11
CA ASP A 142 -7.26 -1.64 -13.84
C ASP A 142 -7.34 -1.27 -12.36
N GLN A 143 -7.96 -2.13 -11.54
CA GLN A 143 -7.98 -1.98 -10.09
C GLN A 143 -6.66 -2.39 -9.42
N LEU A 144 -5.72 -2.99 -10.14
CA LEU A 144 -4.39 -3.24 -9.61
C LEU A 144 -3.62 -1.93 -9.38
N GLY A 145 -2.89 -1.91 -8.28
CA GLY A 145 -2.03 -0.78 -7.93
C GLY A 145 -1.03 -0.46 -9.06
N LEU A 146 -0.75 0.83 -9.26
CA LEU A 146 0.13 1.32 -10.32
C LEU A 146 1.47 0.57 -10.40
N SER A 147 2.08 0.28 -9.25
CA SER A 147 3.35 -0.44 -9.16
C SER A 147 3.25 -1.84 -9.76
N MET A 148 2.14 -2.54 -9.51
CA MET A 148 1.92 -3.89 -10.02
C MET A 148 1.69 -3.88 -11.54
N ARG A 149 0.81 -2.99 -12.03
CA ARG A 149 0.59 -2.81 -13.47
C ARG A 149 1.88 -2.46 -14.20
N THR A 150 2.68 -1.56 -13.63
CA THR A 150 4.00 -1.18 -14.17
C THR A 150 4.95 -2.37 -14.20
N TRP A 151 5.02 -3.14 -13.10
CA TRP A 151 5.89 -4.31 -13.01
C TRP A 151 5.51 -5.38 -14.05
N ILE A 152 4.21 -5.67 -14.22
CA ILE A 152 3.70 -6.61 -15.24
C ILE A 152 4.12 -6.16 -16.64
N CYS A 153 3.83 -4.90 -16.99
CA CYS A 153 4.15 -4.36 -18.31
C CYS A 153 5.65 -4.37 -18.58
N HIS A 154 6.47 -3.93 -17.60
CA HIS A 154 7.93 -3.97 -17.70
C HIS A 154 8.47 -5.40 -17.84
N TRP A 155 7.91 -6.36 -17.10
CA TRP A 155 8.34 -7.74 -17.15
C TRP A 155 8.06 -8.37 -18.53
N ILE A 156 6.90 -8.08 -19.13
CA ILE A 156 6.58 -8.50 -20.50
C ILE A 156 7.61 -7.94 -21.49
N VAL A 157 7.84 -6.62 -21.51
CA VAL A 157 8.72 -5.98 -22.51
C VAL A 157 10.22 -6.16 -22.24
N SER A 158 10.60 -6.69 -21.07
CA SER A 158 12.01 -6.93 -20.74
C SER A 158 12.68 -7.99 -21.62
N VAL A 159 11.90 -8.79 -22.37
CA VAL A 159 12.43 -9.64 -23.45
C VAL A 159 12.38 -8.94 -24.80
N LYS A 160 13.40 -9.20 -25.61
CA LYS A 160 13.55 -8.62 -26.96
C LYS A 160 12.71 -9.33 -28.01
N SER A 161 12.54 -10.65 -27.93
CA SER A 161 11.77 -11.43 -28.92
C SER A 161 10.27 -11.13 -28.80
N PRO A 162 9.59 -10.76 -29.91
CA PRO A 162 8.15 -10.58 -29.94
C PRO A 162 7.38 -11.84 -29.50
N GLU A 163 7.81 -13.01 -29.94
CA GLU A 163 7.19 -14.30 -29.58
C GLU A 163 7.33 -14.56 -28.08
N ALA A 164 8.48 -14.20 -27.49
CA ALA A 164 8.69 -14.31 -26.05
C ALA A 164 7.83 -13.31 -25.26
N ARG A 165 7.50 -12.13 -25.83
CA ARG A 165 6.57 -11.18 -25.20
C ARG A 165 5.15 -11.73 -25.18
N VAL A 166 4.68 -12.32 -26.28
CA VAL A 166 3.39 -13.00 -26.35
C VAL A 166 3.29 -14.08 -25.28
N ARG A 167 4.26 -15.00 -25.23
CA ARG A 167 4.29 -16.07 -24.19
C ARG A 167 4.30 -15.53 -22.76
N ARG A 168 4.93 -14.38 -22.52
CA ARG A 168 4.90 -13.73 -21.19
C ARG A 168 3.56 -13.08 -20.89
N ALA A 169 2.95 -12.45 -21.89
CA ALA A 169 1.63 -11.82 -21.77
C ALA A 169 0.55 -12.87 -21.45
N GLU A 170 0.53 -13.98 -22.20
CA GLU A 170 -0.37 -15.12 -21.95
C GLU A 170 -0.16 -15.68 -20.54
N ARG A 171 1.10 -15.98 -20.20
CA ARG A 171 1.44 -16.54 -18.90
C ARG A 171 1.01 -15.67 -17.72
N ILE A 172 1.25 -14.36 -17.78
CA ILE A 172 0.85 -13.49 -16.68
C ILE A 172 -0.67 -13.30 -16.68
N ALA A 173 -1.33 -13.28 -17.85
CA ALA A 173 -2.78 -13.24 -17.93
C ALA A 173 -3.42 -14.45 -17.24
N GLU A 174 -2.94 -15.67 -17.52
CA GLU A 174 -3.40 -16.89 -16.84
C GLU A 174 -3.30 -16.78 -15.32
N GLN A 175 -2.16 -16.31 -14.80
CA GLN A 175 -1.96 -16.13 -13.35
C GLN A 175 -2.91 -15.10 -12.74
N LEU A 176 -3.16 -14.01 -13.47
CA LEU A 176 -4.03 -12.93 -13.01
C LEU A 176 -5.51 -13.33 -13.07
N MET A 177 -5.94 -14.04 -14.13
CA MET A 177 -7.30 -14.59 -14.24
C MET A 177 -7.56 -15.63 -13.15
N ALA A 178 -6.63 -16.56 -12.91
CA ALA A 178 -6.74 -17.50 -11.80
C ALA A 178 -6.85 -16.79 -10.43
N THR A 179 -6.18 -15.64 -10.28
CA THR A 179 -6.30 -14.83 -9.06
C THR A 179 -7.67 -14.15 -8.97
N MET A 180 -8.16 -13.57 -10.07
CA MET A 180 -9.49 -12.95 -10.16
C MET A 180 -10.59 -13.97 -9.81
N GLU A 181 -10.51 -15.18 -10.36
CA GLU A 181 -11.43 -16.27 -10.05
C GLU A 181 -11.32 -16.69 -8.58
N ALA A 182 -10.09 -16.82 -8.05
CA ALA A 182 -9.85 -17.21 -6.67
C ALA A 182 -10.36 -16.19 -5.62
N GLU A 183 -10.56 -14.93 -6.01
CA GLU A 183 -11.21 -13.94 -5.15
C GLU A 183 -12.72 -14.20 -5.00
N LEU A 184 -13.34 -14.80 -6.01
CA LEU A 184 -14.76 -15.17 -6.01
C LEU A 184 -14.96 -16.55 -5.40
N ASP A 185 -14.19 -17.55 -5.87
CA ASP A 185 -14.23 -18.91 -5.38
C ASP A 185 -12.82 -19.47 -5.14
N LEU A 186 -12.51 -19.81 -3.89
CA LEU A 186 -11.18 -20.30 -3.53
C LEU A 186 -10.88 -21.63 -4.24
N PRO A 187 -9.65 -21.82 -4.77
CA PRO A 187 -9.26 -23.07 -5.40
C PRO A 187 -9.24 -24.23 -4.38
N PRO A 188 -9.42 -25.50 -4.82
CA PRO A 188 -9.50 -26.66 -3.93
C PRO A 188 -8.34 -26.77 -2.93
N ILE A 189 -7.12 -26.41 -3.35
CA ILE A 189 -5.94 -26.44 -2.47
C ILE A 189 -6.09 -25.51 -1.25
N LEU A 190 -6.70 -24.33 -1.42
CA LEU A 190 -6.93 -23.39 -0.33
C LEU A 190 -8.15 -23.80 0.51
N LYS A 191 -9.21 -24.31 -0.13
CA LYS A 191 -10.37 -24.87 0.58
C LYS A 191 -9.95 -25.99 1.53
N LEU A 192 -9.10 -26.92 1.07
CA LEU A 192 -8.54 -27.99 1.90
C LEU A 192 -7.64 -27.46 3.02
N ALA A 193 -6.81 -26.45 2.73
CA ALA A 193 -5.96 -25.82 3.75
C ALA A 193 -6.79 -25.17 4.88
N PHE A 194 -7.85 -24.44 4.52
CA PHE A 194 -8.76 -23.82 5.48
C PHE A 194 -9.66 -24.84 6.21
N ALA A 195 -9.99 -25.97 5.58
CA ALA A 195 -10.70 -27.05 6.26
C ALA A 195 -9.84 -27.69 7.36
N ARG A 196 -8.52 -27.73 7.19
CA ARG A 196 -7.57 -28.23 8.23
C ARG A 196 -7.41 -27.25 9.40
N ASP A 197 -7.51 -25.94 9.15
CA ASP A 197 -7.51 -24.93 10.20
C ASP A 197 -8.63 -23.88 9.99
N PRO A 198 -9.83 -24.12 10.56
CA PRO A 198 -10.95 -23.20 10.45
C PRO A 198 -10.70 -21.81 11.06
N ARG A 199 -9.78 -21.68 12.01
CA ARG A 199 -9.45 -20.37 12.61
C ARG A 199 -8.68 -19.50 11.63
N ALA A 200 -7.79 -20.09 10.84
CA ALA A 200 -7.10 -19.40 9.76
C ALA A 200 -8.10 -18.86 8.73
N TYR A 201 -9.20 -19.58 8.47
CA TYR A 201 -10.26 -19.11 7.58
C TYR A 201 -11.01 -17.88 8.14
N GLN A 202 -11.30 -17.85 9.45
CA GLN A 202 -11.86 -16.66 10.09
C GLN A 202 -10.92 -15.45 9.99
N GLY A 203 -9.62 -15.69 10.21
CA GLY A 203 -8.56 -14.70 9.99
C GLY A 203 -8.55 -14.16 8.56
N TRP A 204 -8.63 -15.05 7.57
CA TRP A 204 -8.74 -14.71 6.15
C TRP A 204 -9.98 -13.87 5.84
N GLN A 205 -11.14 -14.23 6.39
CA GLN A 205 -12.39 -13.46 6.21
C GLN A 205 -12.30 -12.05 6.82
N SER A 206 -11.47 -11.86 7.85
CA SER A 206 -11.22 -10.53 8.44
C SER A 206 -10.29 -9.63 7.61
N MET A 207 -9.58 -10.19 6.62
CA MET A 207 -8.68 -9.44 5.75
C MET A 207 -9.43 -8.58 4.74
N THR A 208 -8.84 -7.43 4.39
CA THR A 208 -9.37 -6.60 3.32
C THR A 208 -9.26 -7.32 1.97
N PRO A 209 -10.12 -7.01 0.98
CA PRO A 209 -10.02 -7.60 -0.35
C PRO A 209 -8.63 -7.45 -0.97
N LEU A 210 -8.00 -6.30 -0.76
CA LEU A 210 -6.64 -6.02 -1.22
C LEU A 210 -5.60 -6.96 -0.59
N GLN A 211 -5.70 -7.24 0.72
CA GLN A 211 -4.79 -8.16 1.41
C GLN A 211 -4.95 -9.59 0.87
N ARG A 212 -6.18 -10.08 0.76
CA ARG A 212 -6.48 -11.41 0.19
C ARG A 212 -5.92 -11.55 -1.22
N ARG A 213 -6.16 -10.55 -2.07
CA ARG A 213 -5.59 -10.47 -3.43
C ARG A 213 -4.07 -10.61 -3.45
N TYR A 214 -3.35 -9.93 -2.56
CA TYR A 214 -1.89 -10.02 -2.51
C TYR A 214 -1.38 -11.43 -2.19
N TYR A 215 -2.05 -12.17 -1.30
CA TYR A 215 -1.70 -13.57 -1.04
C TYR A 215 -1.97 -14.45 -2.27
N LEU A 216 -3.14 -14.31 -2.88
CA LEU A 216 -3.51 -15.08 -4.08
C LEU A 216 -2.52 -14.83 -5.22
N LEU A 217 -2.19 -13.56 -5.51
CA LEU A 217 -1.17 -13.22 -6.50
C LEU A 217 0.18 -13.89 -6.21
N GLY A 218 0.60 -13.91 -4.94
CA GLY A 218 1.83 -14.58 -4.53
C GLY A 218 1.80 -16.09 -4.73
N ILE A 219 0.67 -16.73 -4.43
CA ILE A 219 0.45 -18.18 -4.57
C ILE A 219 0.45 -18.60 -6.04
N PHE A 220 -0.30 -17.91 -6.90
CA PHE A 220 -0.38 -18.21 -8.34
C PHE A 220 0.88 -17.82 -9.11
N TYR A 221 1.65 -16.84 -8.60
CA TYR A 221 2.96 -16.52 -9.17
C TYR A 221 3.99 -17.64 -8.98
N CYS A 222 3.91 -18.40 -7.89
CA CYS A 222 4.83 -19.49 -7.57
C CYS A 222 4.71 -20.66 -8.56
N ARG A 223 5.85 -20.99 -9.20
CA ARG A 223 5.94 -22.04 -10.22
C ARG A 223 6.06 -23.44 -9.62
N THR A 224 6.88 -23.58 -8.57
CA THR A 224 7.13 -24.88 -7.96
C THR A 224 6.10 -25.19 -6.86
N PRO A 225 5.68 -26.46 -6.70
CA PRO A 225 4.77 -26.87 -5.63
C PRO A 225 5.28 -26.46 -4.26
N GLU A 226 6.56 -26.68 -3.97
CA GLU A 226 7.18 -26.33 -2.69
C GLU A 226 7.11 -24.82 -2.39
N SER A 227 7.40 -23.96 -3.36
CA SER A 227 7.28 -22.51 -3.17
C SER A 227 5.82 -22.09 -2.95
N ARG A 228 4.88 -22.77 -3.62
CA ARG A 228 3.45 -22.53 -3.44
C ARG A 228 3.01 -22.93 -2.04
N GLU A 229 3.42 -24.09 -1.55
CA GLU A 229 3.14 -24.56 -0.19
C GLU A 229 3.67 -23.59 0.86
N ARG A 230 4.92 -23.13 0.75
CA ARG A 230 5.47 -22.11 1.66
C ARG A 230 4.65 -20.83 1.67
N ARG A 231 4.15 -20.38 0.51
CA ARG A 231 3.27 -19.20 0.41
C ARG A 231 1.91 -19.45 1.06
N ILE A 232 1.35 -20.65 0.92
CA ILE A 232 0.10 -21.03 1.58
C ILE A 232 0.28 -21.08 3.09
N SER A 233 1.37 -21.69 3.60
CA SER A 233 1.67 -21.72 5.04
C SER A 233 1.80 -20.31 5.61
N GLN A 234 2.57 -19.42 4.95
CA GLN A 234 2.67 -18.02 5.36
C GLN A 234 1.31 -17.31 5.39
N MET A 235 0.47 -17.55 4.38
CA MET A 235 -0.89 -16.98 4.33
C MET A 235 -1.73 -17.45 5.52
N LEU A 236 -1.66 -18.72 5.89
CA LEU A 236 -2.38 -19.27 7.03
C LEU A 236 -1.88 -18.67 8.35
N GLU A 237 -0.57 -18.61 8.56
CA GLU A 237 0.07 -18.00 9.74
C GLU A 237 -0.34 -16.53 9.90
N ASP A 238 -0.25 -15.74 8.83
CA ASP A 238 -0.63 -14.33 8.86
C ASP A 238 -2.13 -14.15 9.10
N SER A 239 -2.97 -15.08 8.61
CA SER A 239 -4.41 -15.09 8.86
C SER A 239 -4.69 -15.35 10.34
N LEU A 240 -4.03 -16.33 10.94
CA LEU A 240 -4.14 -16.65 12.38
C LEU A 240 -3.67 -15.47 13.24
N ALA A 241 -2.49 -14.92 12.96
CA ALA A 241 -1.95 -13.79 13.72
C ALA A 241 -2.90 -12.58 13.70
N ARG A 242 -3.61 -12.33 12.58
CA ARG A 242 -4.62 -11.27 12.51
C ARG A 242 -5.82 -11.53 13.40
N LEU A 243 -6.25 -12.78 13.52
CA LEU A 243 -7.33 -13.15 14.42
C LEU A 243 -6.93 -12.89 15.87
N GLU A 244 -5.72 -13.28 16.25
CA GLU A 244 -5.17 -13.11 17.61
C GLU A 244 -4.93 -11.63 17.97
N HIS A 245 -4.46 -10.83 17.01
CA HIS A 245 -4.20 -9.40 17.21
C HIS A 245 -5.42 -8.50 17.00
N LYS A 246 -6.57 -9.03 16.54
CA LYS A 246 -7.80 -8.24 16.47
C LYS A 246 -8.21 -7.92 17.91
N PRO A 247 -8.18 -6.64 18.35
CA PRO A 247 -8.69 -6.31 19.67
C PRO A 247 -10.13 -6.80 19.72
N ARG A 248 -10.49 -7.57 20.75
CA ARG A 248 -11.89 -7.93 21.03
C ARG A 248 -12.68 -6.62 20.94
N SER A 249 -13.52 -6.47 19.91
CA SER A 249 -14.48 -5.36 19.89
C SER A 249 -15.22 -5.44 21.20
N LYS A 250 -15.39 -4.31 21.92
CA LYS A 250 -16.17 -4.24 23.17
C LYS A 250 -17.36 -5.18 23.03
N ALA A 251 -17.34 -6.27 23.80
CA ALA A 251 -18.52 -7.09 23.98
C ALA A 251 -19.62 -6.12 24.43
N ALA A 252 -20.79 -6.20 23.80
CA ALA A 252 -21.97 -5.55 24.34
C ALA A 252 -22.10 -5.97 25.81
N PRO A 253 -22.50 -5.07 26.74
CA PRO A 253 -22.72 -5.49 28.12
C PRO A 253 -23.69 -6.67 28.11
N GLU A 254 -23.27 -7.79 28.71
CA GLU A 254 -24.21 -8.85 29.07
C GLU A 254 -25.30 -8.19 29.92
N GLU A 255 -26.54 -8.23 29.44
CA GLU A 255 -27.69 -7.88 30.26
C GLU A 255 -27.66 -8.80 31.49
N PRO A 256 -27.57 -8.27 32.72
CA PRO A 256 -27.62 -9.11 33.88
C PRO A 256 -29.00 -9.77 33.96
N ALA A 257 -28.98 -11.09 34.19
CA ALA A 257 -30.17 -11.86 34.51
C ALA A 257 -30.96 -11.14 35.62
N HIS A 258 -32.15 -10.66 35.28
CA HIS A 258 -33.13 -10.24 36.26
C HIS A 258 -33.69 -11.49 36.95
N GLU A 259 -33.08 -11.79 38.09
CA GLU A 259 -33.70 -12.53 39.18
C GLU A 259 -34.83 -11.65 39.74
N GLU A 260 -36.07 -11.92 39.34
CA GLU A 260 -37.26 -11.51 40.10
C GLU A 260 -38.07 -12.75 40.46
N LEU A 261 -37.95 -13.06 41.75
CA LEU A 261 -38.91 -13.76 42.58
C LEU A 261 -40.34 -13.32 42.24
N TRP A 262 -41.20 -14.25 41.83
CA TRP A 262 -42.50 -14.63 42.42
C TRP A 262 -43.04 -15.87 41.69
#